data_AF-A0A1Q9NB04-F1
#
_entry.id   AF-A0A1Q9NB04-F1
#
_cell.length_a   1.000
_cell.length_b   1.000
_cell.length_c   1.000
_cell.angle_alpha   90.00
_cell.angle_beta   90.00
_cell.angle_gamma   90.00
#
_symmetry.space_group_name_H-M   'P 1'
#
loop_
_entity.id
_entity.type
_entity.pdbx_description
1 polymer ?
#
loop_
_entity_poly.entity_id
_entity_poly.type
_entity_poly.pdbx_seq_one_letter_code
_entity_poly.pdbx_strand_id
1 'polypeptide(L)'
;MGDPLSRLKECRSIIFDALKDDITEITIDSSVYQLKVVFSIGSILYIRFNEFDEYGYQLIYTKKKGDFIRFDNFDDKWEIKSKPNHYHTRYNGEIIESPMIGVPSKDMQKLIKIIKKSLF
;
A
#
# COMPACT_ATOMS: atom_id res chain seq x y z
N MET A 1 0.84 12.22 -17.08
CA MET A 1 2.03 12.02 -16.25
C MET A 1 1.71 12.54 -14.87
N GLY A 2 1.51 11.63 -13.91
CA GLY A 2 1.35 11.99 -12.51
C GLY A 2 2.70 12.30 -11.87
N ASP A 3 2.69 13.12 -10.82
CA ASP A 3 3.85 13.33 -9.94
C ASP A 3 3.83 12.24 -8.84
N PRO A 4 4.68 11.19 -8.94
CA PRO A 4 4.66 10.09 -7.98
C PRO A 4 5.05 10.57 -6.59
N LEU A 5 5.98 11.53 -6.51
CA LEU A 5 6.51 12.03 -5.25
C LEU A 5 5.46 12.84 -4.48
N SER A 6 4.67 13.65 -5.17
CA SER A 6 3.53 14.35 -4.55
C SER A 6 2.52 13.37 -3.95
N ARG A 7 2.18 12.29 -4.67
CA ARG A 7 1.28 11.24 -4.17
C ARG A 7 1.85 10.53 -2.94
N LEU A 8 3.16 10.24 -2.92
CA LEU A 8 3.81 9.66 -1.74
C LEU A 8 3.77 10.60 -0.53
N LYS A 9 3.98 11.91 -0.74
CA LYS A 9 3.89 12.92 0.32
C LYS A 9 2.47 13.01 0.89
N GLU A 10 1.45 12.93 0.03
CA GLU A 10 0.05 12.88 0.43
C GLU A 10 -0.24 11.62 1.28
N CYS A 11 0.13 10.44 0.78
CA CYS A 11 0.01 9.18 1.54
C CYS A 11 0.70 9.27 2.90
N ARG A 12 1.93 9.80 2.93
CA ARG A 12 2.71 9.98 4.15
C ARG A 12 1.98 10.84 5.17
N SER A 13 1.44 11.99 4.76
CA SER A 13 0.70 12.88 5.66
C SER A 13 -0.51 12.17 6.26
N ILE A 14 -1.35 11.57 5.42
CA ILE A 14 -2.59 10.90 5.86
C ILE A 14 -2.29 9.73 6.80
N ILE A 15 -1.27 8.91 6.50
CA ILE A 15 -0.87 7.78 7.34
C ILE A 15 -0.31 8.25 8.66
N PHE A 16 0.60 9.23 8.64
CA PHE A 16 1.21 9.76 9.84
C PHE A 16 0.15 10.34 10.78
N ASP A 17 -0.77 11.16 10.28
CA ASP A 17 -1.82 11.76 11.10
C ASP A 17 -2.73 10.70 11.76
N ALA A 18 -2.97 9.58 11.09
CA ALA A 18 -3.90 8.55 11.55
C ALA A 18 -3.26 7.46 12.44
N LEU A 19 -1.94 7.26 12.36
CA LEU A 19 -1.21 6.12 12.92
C LEU A 19 0.13 6.49 13.59
N LYS A 20 0.43 7.78 13.80
CA LYS A 20 1.72 8.25 14.36
C LYS A 20 2.17 7.52 15.63
N ASP A 21 1.23 7.15 16.50
CA ASP A 21 1.54 6.53 17.80
C ASP A 21 2.03 5.08 17.64
N ASP A 22 1.74 4.46 16.49
CA ASP A 22 2.12 3.09 16.16
C ASP A 22 3.31 3.02 15.18
N ILE A 23 3.83 4.15 14.70
CA ILE A 23 4.89 4.24 13.70
C ILE A 23 6.25 4.46 14.38
N THR A 24 7.23 3.63 14.03
CA THR A 24 8.63 3.78 14.47
C THR A 24 9.50 4.44 13.41
N GLU A 25 9.21 4.23 12.13
CA GLU A 25 9.97 4.80 11.01
C GLU A 25 9.01 5.15 9.86
N ILE A 26 9.22 6.31 9.23
CA ILE A 26 8.52 6.69 8.00
C ILE A 26 9.46 7.42 7.05
N THR A 27 9.74 6.83 5.89
CA THR A 27 10.79 7.29 4.97
C THR A 27 10.31 7.26 3.52
N ILE A 28 10.63 8.30 2.76
CA ILE A 28 10.42 8.34 1.30
C ILE A 28 11.77 8.17 0.61
N ASP A 29 11.87 7.19 -0.26
CA ASP A 29 12.96 7.03 -1.21
C ASP A 29 12.50 7.56 -2.57
N SER A 30 13.01 8.74 -2.94
CA SER A 30 12.70 9.39 -4.20
C SER A 30 13.38 8.74 -5.41
N SER A 31 14.41 7.91 -5.21
CA SER A 31 15.11 7.25 -6.33
C SER A 31 14.28 6.12 -6.95
N VAL A 32 13.38 5.52 -6.17
CA VAL A 32 12.49 4.42 -6.59
C VAL A 32 11.00 4.75 -6.44
N TYR A 33 10.69 5.99 -6.08
CA TYR A 33 9.34 6.50 -5.77
C TYR A 33 8.58 5.60 -4.80
N GLN A 34 9.16 5.38 -3.63
CA GLN A 34 8.60 4.50 -2.60
C GLN A 34 8.55 5.17 -1.23
N LEU A 35 7.45 4.97 -0.52
CA LEU A 35 7.27 5.28 0.90
C LEU A 35 7.34 3.96 1.68
N LYS A 36 8.17 3.94 2.72
CA LYS A 36 8.27 2.86 3.70
C LYS A 36 7.76 3.36 5.04
N VAL A 37 6.90 2.57 5.68
CA VAL A 37 6.42 2.80 7.05
C VAL A 37 6.69 1.55 7.87
N VAL A 38 7.39 1.69 8.98
CA VAL A 38 7.64 0.61 9.94
C VAL A 38 6.78 0.86 11.17
N PHE A 39 6.02 -0.16 11.58
CA PHE A 39 5.17 -0.11 12.76
C PHE A 39 5.91 -0.67 13.98
N SER A 40 5.50 -0.26 15.18
CA SER A 40 6.07 -0.67 16.48
C SER A 40 6.04 -2.19 16.69
N ILE A 41 5.05 -2.87 16.14
CA ILE A 41 4.91 -4.34 16.19
C ILE A 41 5.80 -5.09 15.18
N GLY A 42 6.58 -4.37 14.36
CA GLY A 42 7.51 -4.94 13.37
C GLY A 42 6.94 -5.19 11.98
N SER A 43 5.65 -4.95 11.75
CA SER A 43 5.05 -4.96 10.40
C SER A 43 5.54 -3.77 9.57
N ILE A 44 5.56 -3.93 8.24
CA ILE A 44 6.10 -2.93 7.31
C ILE A 44 5.11 -2.69 6.19
N LEU A 45 4.79 -1.42 5.94
CA LEU A 45 4.01 -0.98 4.79
C LEU A 45 4.94 -0.34 3.76
N TYR A 46 4.82 -0.79 2.52
CA TYR A 46 5.41 -0.16 1.35
C TYR A 46 4.31 0.43 0.47
N ILE A 47 4.48 1.68 0.05
CA ILE A 47 3.63 2.36 -0.92
C ILE A 47 4.53 2.82 -2.05
N ARG A 48 4.16 2.52 -3.28
CA ARG A 48 4.90 2.92 -4.49
C ARG A 48 3.96 3.55 -5.49
N PHE A 49 4.46 4.53 -6.21
CA PHE A 49 3.84 5.06 -7.43
C PHE A 49 4.89 5.12 -8.53
N ASN A 50 4.47 5.16 -9.79
CA ASN A 50 5.35 5.51 -10.89
C ASN A 50 4.76 6.63 -11.75
N GLU A 51 5.52 7.03 -12.78
CA GLU A 51 5.19 8.15 -13.67
C GLU A 51 4.04 7.83 -14.65
N PHE A 52 3.59 6.57 -14.68
CA PHE A 52 2.49 6.05 -15.50
C PHE A 52 1.17 5.91 -14.71
N ASP A 53 1.09 6.57 -13.55
CA ASP A 53 -0.04 6.52 -12.64
C ASP A 53 -0.32 5.16 -11.98
N GLU A 54 0.60 4.20 -12.14
CA GLU A 54 0.55 2.90 -11.47
C GLU A 54 0.96 3.02 -10.00
N TYR A 55 0.50 2.08 -9.18
CA TYR A 55 0.68 2.06 -7.74
C TYR A 55 0.81 0.64 -7.20
N GLY A 56 1.40 0.55 -6.01
CA GLY A 56 1.40 -0.65 -5.19
C GLY A 56 1.38 -0.31 -3.70
N TYR A 57 0.46 -0.90 -2.96
CA TYR A 57 0.37 -0.83 -1.50
C TYR A 57 0.57 -2.24 -0.94
N GLN A 58 1.70 -2.49 -0.30
CA GLN A 58 2.04 -3.80 0.25
C GLN A 58 2.26 -3.72 1.75
N LEU A 59 1.42 -4.42 2.52
CA LEU A 59 1.58 -4.56 3.96
C LEU A 59 2.13 -5.94 4.28
N ILE A 60 3.34 -5.98 4.81
CA ILE A 60 4.02 -7.18 5.29
C ILE A 60 3.75 -7.31 6.78
N TYR A 61 3.06 -8.38 7.18
CA TYR A 61 2.71 -8.64 8.58
C TYR A 61 3.90 -9.20 9.35
N THR A 62 4.54 -10.25 8.80
CA THR A 62 5.73 -10.88 9.36
C THR A 62 6.70 -11.31 8.26
N LYS A 63 7.87 -11.82 8.64
CA LYS A 63 8.87 -12.36 7.70
C LYS A 63 8.47 -13.74 7.11
N LYS A 64 7.34 -14.33 7.53
CA LYS A 64 6.88 -15.61 6.98
C LYS A 64 6.48 -15.43 5.51
N LYS A 65 6.82 -16.42 4.67
CA LYS A 65 6.46 -16.41 3.25
C LYS A 65 4.93 -16.31 3.09
N GLY A 66 4.49 -15.41 2.21
CA GLY A 66 3.06 -15.17 1.96
C GLY A 66 2.35 -14.36 3.04
N ASP A 67 3.05 -13.94 4.10
CA ASP A 67 2.45 -13.20 5.21
C ASP A 67 2.36 -11.69 4.93
N PHE A 68 1.74 -11.35 3.80
CA PHE A 68 1.54 -9.99 3.33
C PHE A 68 0.22 -9.87 2.56
N ILE A 69 -0.26 -8.65 2.41
CA ILE A 69 -1.30 -8.30 1.43
C ILE A 69 -0.73 -7.27 0.46
N ARG A 70 -1.22 -7.26 -0.78
CA ARG A 70 -0.80 -6.26 -1.78
C ARG A 70 -1.95 -5.82 -2.67
N PHE A 71 -2.15 -4.51 -2.77
CA PHE A 71 -3.03 -3.88 -3.77
C PHE A 71 -2.17 -3.22 -4.82
N ASP A 72 -2.34 -3.53 -6.10
CA ASP A 72 -1.55 -2.89 -7.14
C ASP A 72 -2.22 -2.93 -8.52
N ASN A 73 -1.63 -2.21 -9.49
CA ASN A 73 -2.11 -2.14 -10.87
C ASN A 73 -0.99 -2.15 -11.92
N PHE A 74 0.20 -2.67 -11.59
CA PHE A 74 1.36 -2.70 -12.50
C PHE A 74 1.25 -3.73 -13.63
N ASP A 75 0.29 -4.64 -13.53
CA ASP A 75 -0.05 -5.56 -14.59
C ASP A 75 -1.57 -5.74 -14.66
N ASP A 76 -2.01 -6.20 -15.82
CA ASP A 76 -3.40 -6.32 -16.15
C ASP A 76 -3.75 -7.79 -16.49
N LYS A 77 -2.95 -8.77 -16.03
CA LYS A 77 -3.10 -10.16 -16.50
C LYS A 77 -4.22 -10.94 -15.83
N TRP A 78 -4.87 -10.33 -14.84
CA TRP A 78 -5.88 -10.97 -13.99
C TRP A 78 -7.29 -10.77 -14.55
N GLU A 79 -8.00 -11.89 -14.75
CA GLU A 79 -9.39 -11.91 -15.22
C GLU A 79 -10.38 -11.55 -14.10
N ILE A 80 -10.31 -10.30 -13.62
CA ILE A 80 -11.15 -9.73 -12.56
C ILE A 80 -11.75 -8.39 -13.02
N LYS A 81 -12.90 -8.00 -12.44
CA LYS A 81 -13.62 -6.77 -12.87
C LYS A 81 -12.85 -5.48 -12.64
N SER A 82 -12.01 -5.44 -11.60
CA SER A 82 -11.27 -4.22 -11.22
C SER A 82 -9.97 -4.02 -11.99
N LYS A 83 -9.61 -4.93 -12.92
CA LYS A 83 -8.41 -4.86 -13.77
C LYS A 83 -8.21 -3.43 -14.33
N PRO A 84 -6.99 -2.85 -14.28
CA PRO A 84 -5.74 -3.46 -13.82
C PRO A 84 -5.58 -3.55 -12.29
N ASN A 85 -6.46 -2.91 -11.50
CA ASN A 85 -6.38 -2.94 -10.04
C ASN A 85 -6.70 -4.33 -9.51
N HIS A 86 -5.80 -4.92 -8.75
CA HIS A 86 -5.99 -6.26 -8.19
C HIS A 86 -5.45 -6.35 -6.77
N TYR A 87 -5.97 -7.31 -6.00
CA TYR A 87 -5.62 -7.53 -4.60
C TYR A 87 -5.10 -8.95 -4.40
N HIS A 88 -3.83 -9.06 -4.01
CA HIS A 88 -3.17 -10.29 -3.57
C HIS A 88 -3.50 -10.55 -2.10
N THR A 89 -4.27 -11.61 -1.84
CA THR A 89 -4.67 -11.98 -0.48
C THR A 89 -3.55 -12.65 0.31
N ARG A 90 -3.66 -12.56 1.63
CA ARG A 90 -2.69 -13.11 2.58
C ARG A 90 -2.59 -14.64 2.46
N TYR A 91 -1.37 -15.16 2.51
CA TYR A 91 -0.96 -16.57 2.47
C TYR A 91 -1.22 -17.31 1.15
N ASN A 92 -2.44 -17.30 0.66
CA ASN A 92 -2.86 -18.15 -0.45
C ASN A 92 -2.51 -17.55 -1.81
N GLY A 93 -2.14 -16.27 -1.87
CA GLY A 93 -1.80 -15.57 -3.11
C GLY A 93 -2.97 -15.54 -4.10
N GLU A 94 -4.20 -15.68 -3.59
CA GLU A 94 -5.40 -15.52 -4.41
C GLU A 94 -5.49 -14.06 -4.85
N ILE A 95 -5.95 -13.86 -6.08
CA ILE A 95 -6.07 -12.53 -6.65
C ILE A 95 -7.54 -12.24 -6.88
N ILE A 96 -8.01 -11.21 -6.19
CA ILE A 96 -9.41 -10.80 -6.18
C ILE A 96 -9.54 -9.34 -6.57
N GLU A 97 -10.80 -8.89 -6.70
CA GLU A 97 -11.11 -7.50 -6.98
C GLU A 97 -10.50 -6.56 -5.93
N SER A 98 -9.79 -5.53 -6.41
CA SER A 98 -9.19 -4.52 -5.53
C SER A 98 -10.22 -3.47 -5.16
N PRO A 99 -10.35 -3.11 -3.87
CA PRO A 99 -11.11 -1.94 -3.45
C PRO A 99 -10.35 -0.62 -3.68
N MET A 100 -9.08 -0.67 -4.11
CA MET A 100 -8.20 0.47 -4.31
C MET A 100 -8.18 0.88 -5.79
N ILE A 101 -7.97 2.17 -6.04
CA ILE A 101 -7.95 2.74 -7.40
C ILE A 101 -6.70 3.58 -7.68
N GLY A 102 -5.74 3.57 -6.77
CA GLY A 102 -4.51 4.35 -6.85
C GLY A 102 -4.63 5.80 -6.37
N VAL A 103 -5.79 6.26 -5.89
CA VAL A 103 -5.95 7.67 -5.52
C VAL A 103 -5.73 7.83 -4.01
N PRO A 104 -4.66 8.50 -3.53
CA PRO A 104 -4.33 8.58 -2.11
C PRO A 104 -5.50 9.04 -1.22
N SER A 105 -6.15 10.16 -1.57
CA SER A 105 -7.30 10.71 -0.84
C SER A 105 -8.49 9.75 -0.70
N LYS A 106 -8.63 8.76 -1.59
CA LYS A 106 -9.71 7.76 -1.57
C LYS A 106 -9.27 6.43 -0.96
N ASP A 107 -8.03 6.03 -1.19
CA ASP A 107 -7.52 4.71 -0.82
C ASP A 107 -6.97 4.68 0.60
N MET A 108 -6.32 5.76 1.07
CA MET A 108 -5.63 5.75 2.36
C MET A 108 -6.60 5.50 3.52
N GLN A 109 -7.82 6.01 3.45
CA GLN A 109 -8.85 5.72 4.47
C GLN A 109 -9.18 4.23 4.56
N LYS A 110 -9.26 3.53 3.42
CA LYS A 110 -9.50 2.08 3.37
C LYS A 110 -8.27 1.33 3.90
N LEU A 111 -7.09 1.73 3.44
CA LEU A 111 -5.83 1.10 3.85
C LEU A 111 -5.60 1.24 5.37
N ILE A 112 -5.86 2.42 5.95
CA ILE A 112 -5.78 2.66 7.39
C ILE A 112 -6.75 1.75 8.16
N LYS A 113 -8.00 1.59 7.69
CA LYS A 113 -8.96 0.67 8.32
C LYS A 113 -8.44 -0.77 8.32
N ILE A 114 -7.83 -1.21 7.21
CA ILE A 114 -7.22 -2.54 7.09
C ILE A 114 -6.05 -2.68 8.07
N ILE A 115 -5.13 -1.70 8.11
CA ILE A 115 -3.99 -1.69 9.02
C ILE A 115 -4.48 -1.77 10.46
N LYS A 116 -5.38 -0.87 10.88
CA LYS A 116 -5.93 -0.87 12.24
C LYS A 116 -6.54 -2.22 12.61
N LYS A 117 -7.40 -2.78 11.77
CA LYS A 117 -8.05 -4.08 12.04
C LYS A 117 -7.08 -5.27 12.10
N SER A 118 -5.95 -5.18 11.41
CA SER A 118 -5.05 -6.32 11.21
C SER A 118 -3.79 -6.29 12.07
N LEU A 119 -3.43 -5.11 12.60
CA LEU A 119 -2.24 -4.90 13.42
C LEU A 119 -2.56 -4.55 14.88
N PHE A 120 -3.73 -3.95 15.17
CA PHE A 120 -4.12 -3.42 16.48
C PHE A 120 -5.51 -3.92 16.90
#